data_AF-A0A353PW87-F1
#
_entry.id   AF-A0A353PW87-F1
#
_cell.length_a   1.000
_cell.length_b   1.000
_cell.length_c   1.000
_cell.angle_alpha   90.00
_cell.angle_beta   90.00
_cell.angle_gamma   90.00
#
_symmetry.space_group_name_H-M   'P 1'
#
loop_
_entity.id
_entity.type
_entity.pdbx_description
1 polymer ?
#
loop_
_entity_poly.entity_id
_entity_poly.type
_entity_poly.pdbx_seq_one_letter_code
_entity_poly.pdbx_strand_id
1 'polypeptide(L)'
;MLIGLLFLTLFFLVFIALIFYLSYFLKIHLPANESKLIFDFQKKPKEEHAKIKKIGQKAYVFCSHQKEFKNTDSSYAGYEDCHLFKKHHASEMPCSWACIGFGSCIPHCPQEAISIVNKTAVIHDNCDGCGICIDICPNNVIQLIPNNNDYVVACSSQDGENTHCSKACTGCELCINHLYYSGFKMKEQLAVSDYISNPSKSDYAEKCPQNTIIKIAFPRKNDFKFLAFWYTIKNIMSKKNNEN
;
A
#
# COMPACT_ATOMS: atom_id res chain seq x y z
N MET A 1 -50.76 61.11 15.74
CA MET A 1 -50.59 59.65 15.67
C MET A 1 -50.36 59.14 14.25
N LEU A 2 -51.18 59.54 13.26
CA LEU A 2 -51.09 59.03 11.87
C LEU A 2 -49.72 59.27 11.19
N ILE A 3 -49.13 60.46 11.37
CA ILE A 3 -47.81 60.82 10.81
C ILE A 3 -46.70 59.96 11.41
N GLY A 4 -46.74 59.71 12.72
CA GLY A 4 -45.77 58.83 13.39
C GLY A 4 -45.86 57.38 12.90
N LEU A 5 -47.07 56.90 12.60
CA LEU A 5 -47.28 55.59 12.00
C LEU A 5 -46.66 55.51 10.59
N LEU A 6 -46.84 56.55 9.77
CA LEU A 6 -46.24 56.64 8.43
C LEU A 6 -44.70 56.63 8.48
N PHE A 7 -44.10 57.42 9.38
CA PHE A 7 -42.64 57.41 9.58
C PHE A 7 -42.12 56.05 10.04
N LEU A 8 -42.83 55.38 10.94
CA LEU A 8 -42.48 54.04 11.39
C LEU A 8 -42.53 53.04 10.22
N THR A 9 -43.59 53.07 9.40
CA THR A 9 -43.70 52.18 8.23
C THR A 9 -42.62 52.42 7.18
N LEU A 10 -42.30 53.69 6.89
CA LEU A 10 -41.22 54.05 5.96
C LEU A 10 -39.86 53.60 6.47
N PHE A 11 -39.60 53.75 7.77
CA PHE A 11 -38.37 53.29 8.40
C PHE A 11 -38.20 51.77 8.28
N PHE A 12 -39.26 51.00 8.54
CA PHE A 12 -39.24 49.55 8.37
C PHE A 12 -39.02 49.11 6.91
N LEU A 13 -39.65 49.79 5.94
CA LEU A 13 -39.45 49.47 4.52
C LEU A 13 -38.01 49.74 4.07
N VAL A 14 -37.40 50.84 4.50
CA VAL A 14 -35.99 51.14 4.22
C VAL A 14 -35.06 50.12 4.89
N PHE A 15 -35.33 49.76 6.13
CA PHE A 15 -34.52 48.79 6.86
C PHE A 15 -34.58 47.39 6.22
N ILE A 16 -35.76 46.94 5.80
CA ILE A 16 -35.94 45.68 5.08
C ILE A 16 -35.19 45.72 3.74
N ALA A 17 -35.32 46.79 2.97
CA ALA A 17 -34.59 46.95 1.70
C ALA A 17 -33.06 46.93 1.91
N LEU A 18 -32.57 47.52 3.00
CA LEU A 18 -31.15 47.54 3.34
C LEU A 18 -30.63 46.16 3.76
N ILE A 19 -31.43 45.36 4.47
CA ILE A 19 -31.11 43.95 4.77
C ILE A 19 -31.07 43.11 3.49
N PHE A 20 -32.03 43.29 2.58
CA PHE A 20 -32.04 42.59 1.29
C PHE A 20 -30.84 42.98 0.43
N TYR A 21 -30.50 44.28 0.38
CA TYR A 21 -29.32 44.77 -0.31
C TYR A 21 -28.02 44.20 0.28
N LEU A 22 -27.89 44.19 1.61
CA LEU A 22 -26.71 43.66 2.30
C LEU A 22 -26.56 42.15 2.11
N SER A 23 -27.65 41.38 2.16
CA SER A 23 -27.63 39.93 1.92
C SER A 23 -27.35 39.58 0.45
N TYR A 24 -27.82 40.40 -0.49
CA TYR A 24 -27.46 40.29 -1.91
C TYR A 24 -25.98 40.63 -2.15
N PHE A 25 -25.49 41.71 -1.54
CA PHE A 25 -24.10 42.14 -1.61
C PHE A 25 -23.14 41.08 -1.03
N LEU A 26 -23.48 40.48 0.12
CA LEU A 26 -22.73 39.37 0.71
C LEU A 26 -22.68 38.14 -0.22
N LYS A 27 -23.73 37.82 -0.97
CA LYS A 27 -23.72 36.71 -1.95
C LYS A 27 -22.84 36.97 -3.18
N ILE A 28 -22.65 38.23 -3.58
CA ILE A 28 -21.79 38.58 -4.73
C ILE A 28 -20.31 38.56 -4.33
N HIS A 29 -19.98 38.97 -3.11
CA HIS A 29 -18.59 39.03 -2.64
C HIS A 29 -18.11 37.83 -1.82
N LEU A 30 -19.01 36.94 -1.37
CA LEU A 30 -18.61 35.60 -0.98
C LEU A 30 -18.69 34.68 -2.20
N PRO A 31 -17.56 34.37 -2.87
CA PRO A 31 -17.53 33.23 -3.76
C PRO A 31 -18.01 32.02 -2.95
N ALA A 32 -18.87 31.18 -3.55
CA ALA A 32 -19.12 29.84 -3.07
C ALA A 32 -17.80 29.05 -3.15
N ASN A 33 -16.94 29.24 -2.15
CA ASN A 33 -15.65 28.59 -2.03
C ASN A 33 -15.31 28.34 -0.57
N GLU A 34 -16.02 27.39 0.02
CA GLU A 34 -15.49 26.47 1.02
C GLU A 34 -15.96 25.07 0.57
N SER A 35 -15.22 24.40 -0.30
CA SER A 35 -14.25 23.39 0.12
C SER A 35 -13.35 22.94 -1.05
N LYS A 36 -12.83 23.89 -1.84
CA LYS A 36 -11.73 23.60 -2.77
C LYS A 36 -10.67 24.70 -2.69
N LEU A 37 -9.52 24.30 -2.14
CA LEU A 37 -8.20 24.95 -2.14
C LEU A 37 -7.91 25.86 -0.93
N ILE A 38 -7.17 25.34 0.06
CA ILE A 38 -5.74 25.69 0.27
C ILE A 38 -5.01 24.46 0.85
N PHE A 39 -4.66 23.53 -0.03
CA PHE A 39 -3.30 22.98 -0.07
C PHE A 39 -2.96 22.83 -1.54
N ASP A 40 -2.95 23.98 -2.22
CA ASP A 40 -2.21 24.15 -3.45
C ASP A 40 -0.73 24.18 -3.06
N PHE A 41 -0.19 22.99 -2.73
CA PHE A 41 1.17 22.73 -3.14
C PHE A 41 1.10 22.90 -4.64
N GLN A 42 1.65 24.01 -5.14
CA GLN A 42 2.06 24.10 -6.52
C GLN A 42 2.49 22.70 -6.91
N LYS A 43 1.74 22.06 -7.82
CA LYS A 43 2.30 20.95 -8.56
C LYS A 43 3.51 21.57 -9.25
N LYS A 44 4.64 21.54 -8.54
CA LYS A 44 5.93 21.30 -9.14
C LYS A 44 5.58 20.22 -10.16
N PRO A 45 5.81 20.42 -11.46
CA PRO A 45 5.84 19.28 -12.34
C PRO A 45 6.79 18.33 -11.62
N LYS A 46 6.25 17.29 -10.98
CA LYS A 46 7.05 16.13 -10.67
C LYS A 46 7.54 15.81 -12.05
N GLU A 47 8.82 16.09 -12.27
CA GLU A 47 9.53 15.73 -13.47
C GLU A 47 8.91 14.42 -13.87
N GLU A 48 8.34 14.43 -15.05
CA GLU A 48 7.74 13.28 -15.66
C GLU A 48 8.87 12.27 -15.72
N HIS A 49 9.02 11.49 -14.64
CA HIS A 49 9.47 10.14 -14.70
C HIS A 49 8.34 9.48 -15.48
N ALA A 50 8.30 9.73 -16.79
CA ALA A 50 7.88 8.80 -17.80
C ALA A 50 8.77 7.58 -17.51
N LYS A 51 8.32 6.81 -16.52
CA LYS A 51 8.90 5.58 -16.05
C LYS A 51 8.72 4.71 -17.28
N ILE A 52 9.75 4.69 -18.13
CA ILE A 52 9.77 3.93 -19.38
C ILE A 52 9.15 2.60 -19.04
N LYS A 53 7.95 2.32 -19.58
CA LYS A 53 7.20 1.11 -19.25
C LYS A 53 8.14 -0.04 -19.59
N LYS A 54 8.75 -0.64 -18.56
CA LYS A 54 9.73 -1.71 -18.76
C LYS A 54 8.94 -2.93 -19.21
N ILE A 55 8.98 -3.18 -20.51
CA ILE A 55 8.30 -4.31 -21.14
C ILE A 55 8.81 -5.60 -20.47
N GLY A 56 7.89 -6.48 -20.11
CA GLY A 56 8.23 -7.77 -19.50
C GLY A 56 8.50 -7.74 -17.99
N GLN A 57 7.94 -6.77 -17.25
CA GLN A 57 8.01 -6.74 -15.78
C GLN A 57 6.63 -6.75 -15.13
N LYS A 58 6.57 -7.24 -13.89
CA LYS A 58 5.39 -7.24 -13.03
C LYS A 58 5.75 -6.68 -11.65
N ALA A 59 4.77 -6.05 -11.01
CA ALA A 59 4.93 -5.65 -9.62
C ALA A 59 5.01 -6.88 -8.74
N TYR A 60 5.83 -6.81 -7.68
CA TYR A 60 5.97 -7.83 -6.68
C TYR A 60 6.04 -7.18 -5.31
N VAL A 61 5.31 -7.73 -4.34
CA VAL A 61 5.30 -7.24 -2.96
C VAL A 61 6.34 -8.02 -2.18
N PHE A 62 7.44 -7.36 -1.81
CA PHE A 62 8.40 -7.85 -0.85
C PHE A 62 7.81 -7.81 0.56
N CYS A 63 8.41 -8.57 1.47
CA CYS A 63 7.98 -8.66 2.85
C CYS A 63 6.51 -9.05 3.03
N SER A 64 5.96 -9.77 2.06
CA SER A 64 4.56 -10.15 1.88
C SER A 64 4.22 -11.56 2.39
N HIS A 65 5.21 -12.42 2.58
CA HIS A 65 4.95 -13.81 2.92
C HIS A 65 4.29 -13.93 4.30
N GLN A 66 3.67 -15.09 4.60
CA GLN A 66 3.18 -15.39 5.94
C GLN A 66 4.33 -15.25 6.93
N LYS A 67 4.34 -14.10 7.61
CA LYS A 67 5.34 -13.70 8.58
C LYS A 67 4.69 -13.75 9.93
N GLU A 68 5.37 -14.39 10.85
CA GLU A 68 5.05 -14.31 12.26
C GLU A 68 6.03 -13.31 12.88
N PHE A 69 5.47 -12.37 13.63
CA PHE A 69 6.23 -11.40 14.40
C PHE A 69 6.16 -11.81 15.87
N LYS A 70 7.28 -11.70 16.58
CA LYS A 70 7.30 -11.95 18.02
C LYS A 70 6.56 -10.79 18.69
N ASN A 71 5.47 -11.08 19.41
CA ASN A 71 4.64 -10.14 20.17
C ASN A 71 3.78 -9.17 19.35
N THR A 72 2.71 -9.67 18.71
CA THR A 72 1.70 -8.80 18.07
C THR A 72 0.33 -9.04 18.67
N ASP A 73 0.06 -8.42 19.82
CA ASP A 73 -1.30 -8.11 20.29
C ASP A 73 -1.57 -6.64 19.98
N SER A 74 -1.85 -6.31 18.72
CA SER A 74 -2.43 -5.01 18.37
C SER A 74 -3.72 -5.21 17.59
N SER A 75 -4.84 -5.09 18.28
CA SER A 75 -6.17 -4.96 17.67
C SER A 75 -6.35 -3.52 17.19
N TYR A 76 -5.69 -3.16 16.09
CA TYR A 76 -5.97 -1.88 15.44
C TYR A 76 -7.40 -1.88 14.90
N ALA A 77 -8.28 -1.09 15.50
CA ALA A 77 -9.68 -0.92 15.10
C ALA A 77 -9.92 0.33 14.22
N GLY A 78 -8.85 0.97 13.75
CA GLY A 78 -8.95 2.17 12.92
C GLY A 78 -9.16 1.87 11.44
N TYR A 79 -9.03 2.89 10.60
CA TYR A 79 -9.28 2.81 9.16
C TYR A 79 -8.24 1.96 8.44
N GLU A 80 -8.69 1.13 7.50
CA GLU A 80 -7.82 0.34 6.61
C GLU A 80 -7.10 1.24 5.60
N ASP A 81 -6.11 2.01 6.07
CA ASP A 81 -5.21 2.79 5.22
C ASP A 81 -3.75 2.68 5.71
N CYS A 82 -2.88 2.23 4.81
CA CYS A 82 -1.46 2.02 5.07
C CYS A 82 -0.73 3.32 5.47
N HIS A 83 -1.14 4.48 4.95
CA HIS A 83 -0.47 5.75 5.24
C HIS A 83 -0.83 6.26 6.63
N LEU A 84 -2.11 6.23 6.99
CA LEU A 84 -2.58 6.58 8.33
C LEU A 84 -1.97 5.66 9.37
N PHE A 85 -1.95 4.35 9.11
CA PHE A 85 -1.30 3.39 9.99
C PHE A 85 0.19 3.70 10.16
N LYS A 86 0.93 3.87 9.07
CA LYS A 86 2.36 4.20 9.15
C LYS A 86 2.59 5.50 9.93
N LYS A 87 1.75 6.51 9.75
CA LYS A 87 1.91 7.81 10.42
C LYS A 87 1.71 7.74 11.93
N HIS A 88 0.73 6.96 12.40
CA HIS A 88 0.32 6.96 13.80
C HIS A 88 0.81 5.76 14.61
N HIS A 89 1.08 4.63 13.94
CA HIS A 89 1.38 3.34 14.56
C HIS A 89 2.69 2.72 14.05
N ALA A 90 3.58 3.50 13.40
CA ALA A 90 4.88 2.99 12.94
C ALA A 90 5.71 2.36 14.07
N SER A 91 5.66 2.91 15.29
CA SER A 91 6.40 2.38 16.44
C SER A 91 5.86 1.03 16.94
N GLU A 92 4.62 0.69 16.60
CA GLU A 92 4.00 -0.60 16.95
C GLU A 92 4.36 -1.69 15.93
N MET A 93 4.92 -1.31 14.78
CA MET A 93 5.25 -2.27 13.73
C MET A 93 6.59 -2.95 14.05
N PRO A 94 6.62 -4.29 14.22
CA PRO A 94 7.87 -4.96 14.58
C PRO A 94 8.94 -4.88 13.50
N CYS A 95 8.56 -4.63 12.24
CA CYS A 95 9.46 -4.39 11.11
C CYS A 95 8.93 -3.24 10.27
N SER A 96 9.74 -2.21 10.05
CA SER A 96 9.35 -1.00 9.30
C SER A 96 9.15 -1.27 7.79
N TRP A 97 9.64 -2.42 7.32
CA TRP A 97 9.60 -2.89 5.94
C TRP A 97 8.56 -3.97 5.70
N ALA A 98 7.63 -4.21 6.62
CA ALA A 98 6.57 -5.20 6.42
C ALA A 98 5.43 -4.67 5.55
N CYS A 99 4.74 -5.54 4.80
CA CYS A 99 3.46 -5.16 4.21
C CYS A 99 2.45 -4.95 5.35
N ILE A 100 1.80 -3.78 5.41
CA ILE A 100 0.80 -3.48 6.45
C ILE A 100 -0.49 -4.26 6.24
N GLY A 101 -0.85 -4.53 4.97
CA GLY A 101 -2.02 -5.33 4.63
C GLY A 101 -3.33 -4.57 4.49
N PHE A 102 -3.33 -3.23 4.58
CA PHE A 102 -4.56 -2.43 4.47
C PHE A 102 -4.96 -2.05 3.04
N GLY A 103 -4.14 -2.39 2.04
CA GLY A 103 -4.59 -2.33 0.66
C GLY A 103 -4.69 -0.94 0.03
N SER A 104 -4.04 0.10 0.58
CA SER A 104 -4.00 1.44 -0.06
C SER A 104 -3.50 1.41 -1.52
N CYS A 105 -2.80 0.36 -1.97
CA CYS A 105 -2.38 0.20 -3.36
C CYS A 105 -3.48 -0.30 -4.32
N ILE A 106 -4.55 -0.93 -3.81
CA ILE A 106 -5.64 -1.53 -4.61
C ILE A 106 -6.35 -0.48 -5.48
N PRO A 107 -6.88 0.64 -4.93
CA PRO A 107 -7.67 1.59 -5.73
C PRO A 107 -6.85 2.30 -6.82
N HIS A 108 -5.51 2.21 -6.76
CA HIS A 108 -4.61 2.84 -7.73
C HIS A 108 -4.12 1.88 -8.81
N CYS A 109 -4.50 0.59 -8.78
CA CYS A 109 -4.10 -0.37 -9.80
C CYS A 109 -5.07 -0.32 -11.00
N PRO A 110 -4.67 0.19 -12.18
CA PRO A 110 -5.56 0.30 -13.33
C PRO A 110 -5.96 -1.07 -13.90
N GLN A 111 -5.17 -2.12 -13.65
CA GLN A 111 -5.47 -3.48 -14.06
C GLN A 111 -6.27 -4.26 -13.01
N GLU A 112 -6.56 -3.65 -11.85
CA GLU A 112 -7.17 -4.33 -10.71
C GLU A 112 -6.45 -5.66 -10.38
N ALA A 113 -5.11 -5.63 -10.44
CA ALA A 113 -4.24 -6.79 -10.32
C ALA A 113 -3.73 -6.99 -8.89
N ILE A 114 -4.37 -6.37 -7.89
CA ILE A 114 -3.94 -6.41 -6.50
C ILE A 114 -5.10 -6.83 -5.61
N SER A 115 -4.86 -7.77 -4.69
CA SER A 115 -5.80 -8.15 -3.63
C SER A 115 -5.09 -8.23 -2.27
N ILE A 116 -5.84 -8.13 -1.18
CA ILE A 116 -5.33 -8.47 0.16
C ILE A 116 -5.69 -9.92 0.49
N VAL A 117 -4.69 -10.69 0.87
CA VAL A 117 -4.79 -12.09 1.30
C VAL A 117 -4.01 -12.23 2.59
N ASN A 118 -4.65 -12.67 3.67
CA ASN A 118 -4.00 -12.86 4.98
C ASN A 118 -3.19 -11.62 5.45
N LYS A 119 -3.78 -10.41 5.34
CA LYS A 119 -3.13 -9.13 5.67
C LYS A 119 -1.88 -8.81 4.84
N THR A 120 -1.80 -9.35 3.62
CA THR A 120 -0.73 -9.07 2.67
C THR A 120 -1.30 -8.69 1.32
N ALA A 121 -0.68 -7.71 0.65
CA ALA A 121 -0.95 -7.44 -0.76
C ALA A 121 -0.34 -8.52 -1.68
N VAL A 122 -1.16 -9.09 -2.56
CA VAL A 122 -0.79 -10.10 -3.57
C VAL A 122 -1.01 -9.53 -4.97
N ILE A 123 -0.04 -9.71 -5.87
CA ILE A 123 -0.12 -9.26 -7.26
C ILE A 123 -0.54 -10.42 -8.16
N HIS A 124 -1.53 -10.20 -9.00
CA HIS A 124 -2.07 -11.16 -9.94
C HIS A 124 -1.34 -11.17 -11.29
N ASP A 125 -1.60 -12.20 -12.08
CA ASP A 125 -1.01 -12.42 -13.40
C ASP A 125 -1.35 -11.37 -14.45
N ASN A 126 -2.45 -10.64 -14.29
CA ASN A 126 -2.87 -9.54 -15.15
C ASN A 126 -2.16 -8.21 -14.86
N CYS A 127 -1.16 -8.18 -13.96
CA CYS A 127 -0.29 -7.03 -13.78
C CYS A 127 0.53 -6.75 -15.05
N ASP A 128 0.52 -5.49 -15.50
CA ASP A 128 1.19 -5.03 -16.72
C ASP A 128 2.50 -4.25 -16.45
N GLY A 129 2.90 -4.17 -15.17
CA GLY A 129 4.13 -3.51 -14.76
C GLY A 129 4.10 -1.98 -14.79
N CYS A 130 2.91 -1.33 -14.74
CA CYS A 130 2.82 0.15 -14.74
C CYS A 130 3.55 0.84 -13.57
N GLY A 131 3.70 0.15 -12.43
CA GLY A 131 4.51 0.62 -11.30
C GLY A 131 3.88 1.72 -10.43
N ILE A 132 2.59 2.04 -10.61
CA ILE A 132 1.87 3.05 -9.80
C ILE A 132 1.85 2.63 -8.32
N CYS A 133 1.60 1.35 -8.04
CA CYS A 133 1.54 0.82 -6.67
C CYS A 133 2.85 0.98 -5.88
N ILE A 134 3.99 1.13 -6.56
CA ILE A 134 5.30 1.38 -5.93
C ILE A 134 5.27 2.71 -5.20
N ASP A 135 4.80 3.75 -5.89
CA ASP A 135 4.82 5.12 -5.38
C ASP A 135 3.73 5.35 -4.29
N ILE A 136 2.71 4.48 -4.26
CA ILE A 136 1.63 4.47 -3.26
C ILE A 136 2.00 3.69 -1.99
N CYS A 137 2.99 2.81 -2.04
CA CYS A 137 3.31 1.97 -0.89
C CYS A 137 4.12 2.77 0.15
N PRO A 138 3.57 3.09 1.34
CA PRO A 138 4.30 3.92 2.29
C PRO A 138 5.53 3.21 2.88
N ASN A 139 5.57 1.88 2.85
CA ASN A 139 6.72 1.07 3.30
C ASN A 139 7.72 0.73 2.18
N ASN A 140 7.49 1.18 0.94
CA ASN A 140 8.39 0.95 -0.20
C ASN A 140 8.73 -0.54 -0.44
N VAL A 141 7.78 -1.43 -0.15
CA VAL A 141 7.97 -2.89 -0.28
C VAL A 141 7.52 -3.44 -1.63
N ILE A 142 7.06 -2.60 -2.56
CA ILE A 142 6.61 -3.05 -3.88
C ILE A 142 7.66 -2.65 -4.90
N GLN A 143 8.09 -3.57 -5.76
CA GLN A 143 9.04 -3.28 -6.85
C GLN A 143 8.64 -4.01 -8.13
N LEU A 144 9.16 -3.55 -9.28
CA LEU A 144 9.01 -4.26 -10.55
C LEU A 144 10.11 -5.33 -10.67
N ILE A 145 9.70 -6.55 -10.96
CA ILE A 145 10.60 -7.68 -11.24
C ILE A 145 10.35 -8.19 -12.66
N PRO A 146 11.39 -8.69 -13.37
CA PRO A 146 11.19 -9.32 -14.68
C PRO A 146 10.29 -10.55 -14.62
N ASN A 147 9.44 -10.73 -15.63
CA ASN A 147 8.42 -11.78 -15.70
C ASN A 147 8.99 -13.20 -15.77
N ASN A 148 10.21 -13.34 -16.27
CA ASN A 148 10.91 -14.61 -16.46
C ASN A 148 11.77 -15.03 -15.26
N ASN A 149 11.47 -14.51 -14.05
CA ASN A 149 12.17 -14.93 -12.84
C ASN A 149 11.40 -15.99 -12.08
N ASP A 150 12.13 -17.02 -11.67
CA ASP A 150 11.58 -18.13 -10.89
C ASP A 150 11.67 -17.91 -9.39
N TYR A 151 12.70 -17.22 -8.89
CA TYR A 151 12.94 -17.02 -7.46
C TYR A 151 13.30 -15.58 -7.11
N VAL A 152 12.91 -15.17 -5.90
CA VAL A 152 13.23 -13.86 -5.32
C VAL A 152 13.61 -13.98 -3.84
N VAL A 153 14.52 -13.12 -3.37
CA VAL A 153 14.69 -12.88 -1.93
C VAL A 153 13.54 -11.96 -1.47
N ALA A 154 12.56 -12.51 -0.76
CA ALA A 154 11.35 -11.76 -0.39
C ALA A 154 11.58 -10.77 0.74
N CYS A 155 12.62 -10.92 1.56
CA CYS A 155 12.94 -9.93 2.60
C CYS A 155 13.49 -8.63 1.97
N SER A 156 12.95 -7.49 2.40
CA SER A 156 13.44 -6.16 2.05
C SER A 156 13.80 -5.32 3.28
N SER A 157 13.90 -5.94 4.46
CA SER A 157 14.29 -5.27 5.69
C SER A 157 15.69 -4.67 5.56
N GLN A 158 15.83 -3.40 5.90
CA GLN A 158 17.11 -2.72 6.06
C GLN A 158 17.37 -2.35 7.54
N ASP A 159 16.55 -2.88 8.44
CA ASP A 159 16.74 -2.71 9.87
C ASP A 159 18.05 -3.45 10.25
N GLY A 160 18.95 -2.77 10.99
CA GLY A 160 20.36 -3.18 11.18
C GLY A 160 20.59 -4.52 11.89
N GLU A 161 19.53 -5.13 12.44
CA GLU A 161 19.47 -6.53 12.88
C GLU A 161 18.26 -7.18 12.22
N ASN A 162 18.46 -7.94 11.13
CA ASN A 162 17.38 -8.51 10.34
C ASN A 162 16.68 -9.72 11.02
N THR A 163 16.08 -9.50 12.19
CA THR A 163 15.45 -10.55 13.02
C THR A 163 14.03 -10.18 13.49
N HIS A 164 13.30 -9.41 12.69
CA HIS A 164 11.96 -8.95 13.09
C HIS A 164 10.83 -9.96 12.84
N CYS A 165 10.99 -10.87 11.87
CA CYS A 165 9.99 -11.89 11.55
C CYS A 165 10.59 -13.26 11.29
N SER A 166 9.77 -14.31 11.37
CA SER A 166 10.14 -15.72 11.17
C SER A 166 10.75 -16.07 9.79
N LYS A 167 10.72 -15.14 8.82
CA LYS A 167 11.24 -15.31 7.45
C LYS A 167 12.25 -14.21 7.05
N ALA A 168 12.85 -13.53 8.02
CA ALA A 168 13.78 -12.44 7.75
C ALA A 168 15.11 -12.97 7.19
N CYS A 169 15.76 -12.22 6.29
CA CYS A 169 17.09 -12.58 5.80
C CYS A 169 18.14 -12.24 6.85
N THR A 170 18.86 -13.23 7.37
CA THR A 170 19.89 -12.99 8.41
C THR A 170 21.26 -12.59 7.85
N GLY A 171 21.39 -12.39 6.53
CA GLY A 171 22.67 -12.06 5.90
C GLY A 171 23.73 -13.16 6.00
N CYS A 172 23.35 -14.44 6.17
CA CYS A 172 24.29 -15.55 6.38
C CYS A 172 25.07 -16.00 5.12
N GLU A 173 24.84 -15.37 3.97
CA GLU A 173 25.53 -15.63 2.69
C GLU A 173 25.45 -17.06 2.11
N LEU A 174 24.74 -18.00 2.73
CA LEU A 174 24.60 -19.39 2.25
C LEU A 174 24.00 -19.53 0.84
N CYS A 175 23.28 -18.51 0.38
CA CYS A 175 22.69 -18.46 -0.97
C CYS A 175 23.64 -17.87 -2.03
N ILE A 176 24.85 -17.47 -1.65
CA ILE A 176 25.87 -16.91 -2.52
C ILE A 176 26.96 -17.94 -2.75
N ASN A 177 27.51 -17.93 -3.96
CA ASN A 177 28.65 -18.75 -4.31
C ASN A 177 29.64 -17.90 -5.11
N HIS A 178 30.91 -17.92 -4.69
CA HIS A 178 31.97 -17.11 -5.30
C HIS A 178 32.52 -17.74 -6.58
N LEU A 179 32.38 -19.05 -6.76
CA LEU A 179 32.87 -19.78 -7.93
C LEU A 179 31.80 -19.89 -9.01
N TYR A 180 30.55 -20.10 -8.59
CA TYR A 180 29.42 -20.27 -9.49
C TYR A 180 28.38 -19.20 -9.22
N TYR A 181 27.87 -18.64 -10.31
CA TYR A 181 26.86 -17.62 -10.22
C TYR A 181 25.56 -18.18 -9.62
N SER A 182 25.12 -17.67 -8.46
CA SER A 182 23.92 -18.16 -7.76
C SER A 182 22.64 -17.44 -8.16
N GLY A 183 22.72 -16.23 -8.71
CA GLY A 183 21.56 -15.36 -8.97
C GLY A 183 21.08 -14.57 -7.75
N PHE A 184 21.94 -14.49 -6.73
CA PHE A 184 21.78 -13.67 -5.54
C PHE A 184 23.10 -12.95 -5.23
N LYS A 185 23.01 -11.76 -4.66
CA LYS A 185 24.17 -10.99 -4.20
C LYS A 185 23.87 -10.33 -2.87
N MET A 186 24.90 -10.03 -2.08
CA MET A 186 24.73 -9.19 -0.90
C MET A 186 24.62 -7.73 -1.29
N LYS A 187 23.68 -7.03 -0.65
CA LYS A 187 23.66 -5.58 -0.53
C LYS A 187 23.71 -5.27 0.96
N GLU A 188 24.87 -4.84 1.43
CA GLU A 188 25.16 -4.71 2.87
C GLU A 188 24.86 -6.04 3.58
N GLN A 189 23.96 -6.06 4.56
CA GLN A 189 23.60 -7.28 5.31
C GLN A 189 22.36 -8.01 4.77
N LEU A 190 21.86 -7.62 3.59
CA LEU A 190 20.67 -8.20 2.97
C LEU A 190 21.03 -8.91 1.65
N ALA A 191 20.64 -10.17 1.51
CA ALA A 191 20.68 -10.84 0.22
C ALA A 191 19.61 -10.23 -0.70
N VAL A 192 19.98 -9.91 -1.93
CA VAL A 192 19.07 -9.37 -2.96
C VAL A 192 19.18 -10.18 -4.24
N SER A 193 18.05 -10.29 -4.94
CA SER A 193 18.00 -10.89 -6.27
C SER A 193 18.57 -9.94 -7.32
N ASP A 194 19.37 -10.47 -8.23
CA ASP A 194 19.94 -9.75 -9.37
C ASP A 194 19.22 -10.03 -10.69
N TYR A 195 18.23 -10.94 -10.66
CA TYR A 195 17.30 -11.26 -11.75
C TYR A 195 17.94 -11.82 -13.03
N ILE A 196 19.18 -12.30 -12.94
CA ILE A 196 19.80 -13.02 -14.06
C ILE A 196 19.37 -14.48 -13.97
N SER A 197 19.11 -15.10 -15.12
CA SER A 197 18.72 -16.50 -15.22
C SER A 197 19.83 -17.41 -14.71
N ASN A 198 19.47 -18.36 -13.86
CA ASN A 198 20.38 -19.41 -13.38
C ASN A 198 19.56 -20.72 -13.25
N PRO A 199 19.89 -21.79 -13.99
CA PRO A 199 19.14 -23.05 -13.92
C PRO A 199 19.23 -23.72 -12.55
N SER A 200 20.29 -23.48 -11.77
CA SER A 200 20.49 -24.04 -10.42
C SER A 200 20.03 -23.08 -9.30
N LYS A 201 19.23 -22.05 -9.61
CA LYS A 201 18.79 -21.05 -8.62
C LYS A 201 17.99 -21.67 -7.47
N SER A 202 17.25 -22.75 -7.73
CA SER A 202 16.54 -23.55 -6.73
C SER A 202 17.47 -24.09 -5.65
N ASP A 203 18.62 -24.64 -6.05
CA ASP A 203 19.56 -25.31 -5.15
C ASP A 203 20.17 -24.33 -4.15
N TYR A 204 20.32 -23.06 -4.54
CA TYR A 204 20.75 -21.97 -3.66
C TYR A 204 19.61 -21.44 -2.80
N ALA A 205 18.37 -21.45 -3.31
CA ALA A 205 17.19 -21.05 -2.55
C ALA A 205 16.92 -22.02 -1.39
N GLU A 206 17.08 -23.33 -1.61
CA GLU A 206 16.88 -24.38 -0.60
C GLU A 206 17.88 -24.31 0.56
N LYS A 207 19.06 -23.73 0.34
CA LYS A 207 20.05 -23.49 1.41
C LYS A 207 19.64 -22.39 2.38
N CYS A 208 18.58 -21.63 2.09
CA CYS A 208 18.15 -20.53 2.94
C CYS A 208 17.45 -21.04 4.21
N PRO A 209 18.07 -20.94 5.41
CA PRO A 209 17.48 -21.48 6.64
C PRO A 209 16.17 -20.78 7.02
N GLN A 210 16.04 -19.51 6.62
CA GLN A 210 14.87 -18.68 6.91
C GLN A 210 13.76 -18.81 5.87
N ASN A 211 13.98 -19.57 4.79
CA ASN A 211 13.05 -19.70 3.68
C ASN A 211 12.57 -18.33 3.15
N THR A 212 13.47 -17.35 3.12
CA THR A 212 13.19 -16.01 2.60
C THR A 212 13.33 -15.95 1.08
N ILE A 213 14.07 -16.92 0.51
CA ILE A 213 14.18 -17.11 -0.93
C ILE A 213 13.06 -18.03 -1.37
N ILE A 214 12.21 -17.53 -2.25
CA ILE A 214 10.94 -18.17 -2.57
C ILE A 214 10.69 -18.17 -4.07
N LYS A 215 9.93 -19.16 -4.51
CA LYS A 215 9.48 -19.23 -5.89
C LYS A 215 8.43 -18.15 -6.16
N ILE A 216 8.63 -17.36 -7.21
CA ILE A 216 7.68 -16.33 -7.62
C ILE A 216 6.45 -17.01 -8.22
N ALA A 217 5.27 -16.59 -7.78
CA ALA A 217 4.00 -17.01 -8.37
C ALA A 217 3.09 -15.79 -8.52
N PHE A 218 2.52 -15.64 -9.72
CA PHE A 218 1.48 -14.65 -10.00
C PHE A 218 0.16 -15.38 -10.18
N PRO A 219 -0.68 -15.47 -9.15
CA PRO A 219 -1.90 -16.23 -9.24
C PRO A 219 -2.93 -15.53 -10.13
N ARG A 220 -3.77 -16.32 -10.81
CA ARG A 220 -4.87 -15.79 -11.61
C ARG A 220 -5.87 -15.08 -10.71
N LYS A 221 -6.34 -13.91 -11.14
CA LYS A 221 -7.35 -13.12 -10.40
C LYS A 221 -8.61 -13.93 -10.07
N ASN A 222 -9.04 -14.79 -11.00
CA ASN A 222 -10.26 -15.59 -10.84
C ASN A 222 -10.09 -16.78 -9.87
N ASP A 223 -8.90 -17.37 -9.81
CA ASP A 223 -8.59 -18.46 -8.87
C ASP A 223 -8.70 -17.95 -7.41
N PHE A 224 -8.38 -16.67 -7.19
CA PHE A 224 -8.46 -16.05 -5.87
C PHE A 224 -9.87 -15.69 -5.41
N LYS A 225 -10.81 -15.37 -6.32
CA LYS A 225 -12.22 -15.20 -5.93
C LYS A 225 -12.81 -16.50 -5.36
N PHE A 226 -12.41 -17.64 -5.92
CA PHE A 226 -12.82 -18.95 -5.44
C PHE A 226 -12.16 -19.30 -4.09
N LEU A 227 -10.86 -19.04 -3.94
CA LEU A 227 -10.14 -19.27 -2.68
C LEU A 227 -10.60 -18.34 -1.56
N ALA A 228 -10.83 -17.05 -1.82
CA ALA A 228 -11.34 -16.10 -0.85
C ALA A 228 -12.75 -16.51 -0.38
N PHE A 229 -13.62 -16.91 -1.30
CA PHE A 229 -14.92 -17.49 -0.97
C PHE A 229 -14.78 -18.71 -0.06
N TRP A 230 -13.90 -19.66 -0.40
CA TRP A 230 -13.68 -20.86 0.41
C TRP A 230 -13.07 -20.56 1.78
N TYR A 231 -12.12 -19.63 1.89
CA TYR A 231 -11.54 -19.18 3.15
C TYR A 231 -12.56 -18.46 4.04
N THR A 232 -13.42 -17.62 3.46
CA THR A 232 -14.52 -16.99 4.19
C THR A 232 -15.46 -18.06 4.75
N ILE A 233 -15.84 -19.05 3.96
CA ILE A 233 -16.68 -20.17 4.40
C ILE A 233 -15.97 -21.00 5.48
N LYS A 234 -14.67 -21.30 5.33
CA LYS A 234 -13.88 -22.03 6.34
C LYS A 234 -13.75 -21.27 7.66
N ASN A 235 -13.56 -19.96 7.63
CA ASN A 235 -13.49 -19.13 8.84
C ASN A 235 -14.86 -18.98 9.52
N ILE A 236 -15.95 -18.91 8.76
CA ILE A 236 -17.32 -18.96 9.31
C ILE A 236 -17.58 -20.32 9.98
N MET A 237 -17.14 -21.43 9.34
CA MET A 237 -17.27 -22.78 9.91
C MET A 237 -16.37 -22.98 11.14
N SER A 238 -15.16 -22.40 11.15
CA SER A 238 -14.24 -22.45 12.30
C SER A 238 -14.72 -21.65 13.50
N LYS A 239 -15.39 -20.50 13.30
CA LYS A 239 -15.99 -19.72 14.39
C LYS A 239 -17.16 -20.47 15.05
N LYS A 240 -18.00 -21.14 14.26
CA LYS A 240 -19.12 -21.95 14.78
C LYS A 240 -18.69 -23.12 15.67
N ASN A 241 -17.46 -23.64 15.51
CA ASN A 241 -16.95 -24.74 16.33
C ASN A 241 -16.30 -24.28 17.65
N ASN A 242 -16.01 -22.99 17.82
CA ASN A 242 -15.45 -22.43 19.05
C ASN A 242 -16.50 -21.74 19.95
N GLU A 243 -17.76 -21.73 19.53
CA GLU A 243 -18.90 -21.18 20.29
C GLU A 243 -19.82 -22.28 20.88
N ASN A 244 -19.43 -23.56 20.79
CA ASN A 244 -20.12 -24.72 21.39
C ASN A 244 -19.26 -25.43 22.42
#